data_AF-A0A7C4SE14-F1
#
_entry.id   AF-A0A7C4SE14-F1
#
_cell.length_a   1.000
_cell.length_b   1.000
_cell.length_c   1.000
_cell.angle_alpha   90.00
_cell.angle_beta   90.00
_cell.angle_gamma   90.00
#
_symmetry.space_group_name_H-M   'P 1'
#
loop_
_entity.id
_entity.type
_entity.pdbx_description
1 polymer ?
#
loop_
_entity_poly.entity_id
_entity_poly.type
_entity_poly.pdbx_seq_one_letter_code
_entity_poly.pdbx_strand_id
1 'polypeptide(L)'
;MLGRGDMLFLPADLGKPVRVQGAYDSDAEVERVVRFWQERYADERPEPAPWEGMVTSLEVGSGRSVSRGEFEEEDEETLLREAIEIIKRHRGASTSLLQRKLRIGYPKAARLIDRLEELGIIGPPEASGRLRPLLIPDNWEPPPDWFRR
;
A
#
# COMPACT_ATOMS: atom_id res chain seq x y z
N MET A 1 25.38 29.48 -18.69
CA MET A 1 24.79 28.19 -19.11
C MET A 1 24.33 27.48 -17.85
N LEU A 2 23.04 27.09 -17.77
CA LEU A 2 22.58 26.14 -16.75
C LEU A 2 23.39 24.86 -16.94
N GLY A 3 24.19 24.49 -15.95
CA GLY A 3 25.07 23.33 -16.01
C GLY A 3 24.79 22.39 -14.85
N ARG A 4 24.85 21.08 -15.13
CA ARG A 4 24.94 19.93 -14.21
C ARG A 4 24.76 20.30 -12.72
N GLY A 5 23.51 20.39 -12.27
CA GLY A 5 23.15 20.63 -10.87
C GLY A 5 22.54 22.00 -10.57
N ASP A 6 22.53 22.93 -11.53
CA ASP A 6 21.86 24.23 -11.41
C ASP A 6 20.36 24.13 -11.73
N MET A 7 19.51 24.61 -10.82
CA MET A 7 18.05 24.56 -10.95
C MET A 7 17.39 25.84 -10.41
N LEU A 8 16.21 26.19 -10.94
CA LEU A 8 15.34 27.22 -10.38
C LEU A 8 14.19 26.53 -9.62
N PHE A 9 14.05 26.82 -8.34
CA PHE A 9 13.02 26.29 -7.46
C PHE A 9 12.06 27.42 -7.07
N LEU A 10 10.75 27.21 -7.20
CA LEU A 10 9.73 28.16 -6.75
C LEU A 10 8.98 27.55 -5.56
N PRO A 11 9.30 27.92 -4.31
CA PRO A 11 8.56 27.44 -3.16
C PRO A 11 7.23 28.18 -3.02
N ALA A 12 6.26 27.55 -2.36
CA ALA A 12 4.88 28.02 -2.28
C ALA A 12 4.70 29.35 -1.53
N ASP A 13 5.68 29.74 -0.74
CA ASP A 13 5.74 30.95 0.09
C ASP A 13 6.42 32.14 -0.60
N LEU A 14 7.08 31.93 -1.74
CA LEU A 14 7.79 32.99 -2.47
C LEU A 14 7.13 33.28 -3.82
N GLY A 15 6.95 34.58 -4.13
CA GLY A 15 6.41 35.05 -5.41
C GLY A 15 7.40 35.06 -6.57
N LYS A 16 8.61 34.51 -6.40
CA LYS A 16 9.64 34.44 -7.45
C LYS A 16 10.54 33.21 -7.30
N PRO A 17 10.99 32.58 -8.40
CA PRO A 17 11.90 31.43 -8.33
C PRO A 17 13.24 31.82 -7.70
N VAL A 18 13.77 30.92 -6.88
CA VAL A 18 15.12 30.99 -6.31
C VAL A 18 16.05 30.03 -7.05
N ARG A 19 17.31 30.42 -7.19
CA ARG A 19 18.32 29.56 -7.80
C ARG A 19 18.91 28.63 -6.75
N VAL A 20 18.99 27.36 -7.09
CA VAL A 20 19.53 26.28 -6.25
C VAL A 20 20.61 25.56 -7.05
N GLN A 21 21.72 25.24 -6.39
CA GLN A 21 22.81 24.47 -6.98
C GLN A 21 23.01 23.20 -6.15
N GLY A 22 22.73 22.05 -6.74
CA GLY A 22 22.94 20.73 -6.15
C GLY A 22 24.13 20.00 -6.78
N ALA A 23 24.51 18.88 -6.17
CA ALA A 23 25.36 17.91 -6.83
C ALA A 23 24.59 17.30 -8.02
N TYR A 24 25.27 17.14 -9.14
CA TYR A 24 24.77 16.36 -10.26
C TYR A 24 25.55 15.05 -10.28
N ASP A 25 24.84 13.97 -10.02
CA ASP A 25 25.34 12.62 -10.18
C ASP A 25 24.69 12.03 -11.45
N SER A 26 25.51 11.54 -12.36
CA SER A 26 25.02 10.80 -13.52
C SER A 26 24.55 9.40 -13.15
N ASP A 27 23.65 8.81 -13.93
CA ASP A 27 23.20 7.43 -13.74
C ASP A 27 24.39 6.45 -13.63
N ALA A 28 25.41 6.64 -14.47
CA ALA A 28 26.62 5.84 -14.43
C ALA A 28 27.43 6.00 -13.12
N GLU A 29 27.41 7.17 -12.48
CA GLU A 29 28.03 7.39 -11.16
C GLU A 29 27.25 6.68 -10.06
N VAL A 30 25.92 6.81 -10.08
CA VAL A 30 25.02 6.13 -9.16
C VAL A 30 25.22 4.61 -9.24
N GLU A 31 25.21 4.04 -10.43
CA GLU A 31 25.42 2.60 -10.65
C GLU A 31 26.76 2.09 -10.11
N ARG A 32 27.84 2.88 -10.26
CA ARG A 32 29.15 2.50 -9.72
C ARG A 32 29.15 2.48 -8.19
N VAL A 33 28.51 3.45 -7.55
CA VAL A 33 28.40 3.50 -6.08
C VAL A 33 27.56 2.33 -5.57
N VAL A 34 26.41 2.07 -6.20
CA VAL A 34 25.53 0.94 -5.85
C VAL A 34 26.29 -0.38 -5.97
N ARG A 35 26.99 -0.60 -7.09
CA ARG A 35 27.79 -1.81 -7.32
C ARG A 35 28.88 -2.01 -6.29
N PHE A 36 29.62 -0.96 -5.94
CA PHE A 36 30.66 -1.01 -4.92
C PHE A 36 30.12 -1.55 -3.58
N TRP A 37 28.94 -1.08 -3.16
CA TRP A 37 28.31 -1.57 -1.94
C TRP A 37 27.77 -2.99 -2.08
N GLN A 38 27.17 -3.35 -3.22
CA GLN A 38 26.73 -4.72 -3.48
C GLN A 38 27.89 -5.73 -3.43
N GLU A 39 29.03 -5.40 -4.02
CA GLU A 39 30.22 -6.26 -4.01
C GLU A 39 30.83 -6.38 -2.62
N ARG A 40 30.89 -5.27 -1.87
CA ARG A 40 31.48 -5.23 -0.53
C ARG A 40 30.70 -6.04 0.51
N TYR A 41 29.39 -6.20 0.30
CA TYR A 41 28.45 -6.89 1.20
C TYR A 41 27.83 -8.12 0.54
N ALA A 42 28.49 -8.69 -0.47
CA ALA A 42 27.94 -9.79 -1.28
C ALA A 42 27.62 -11.06 -0.46
N ASP A 43 28.33 -11.28 0.65
CA ASP A 43 28.13 -12.43 1.55
C ASP A 43 27.08 -12.17 2.64
N GLU A 44 26.61 -10.92 2.77
CA GLU A 44 25.56 -10.57 3.72
C GLU A 44 24.19 -10.81 3.09
N ARG A 45 23.30 -11.47 3.85
CA ARG A 45 21.91 -11.59 3.43
C ARG A 45 21.26 -10.22 3.61
N PRO A 46 20.81 -9.54 2.54
CA PRO A 46 20.19 -8.23 2.68
C PRO A 46 18.95 -8.37 3.57
N GLU A 47 18.87 -7.54 4.61
CA GLU A 47 17.62 -7.37 5.32
C GLU A 47 16.60 -6.77 4.35
N PRO A 48 15.34 -7.24 4.38
CA PRO A 48 14.30 -6.69 3.53
C PRO A 48 14.19 -5.19 3.78
N ALA A 49 14.19 -4.39 2.72
CA ALA A 49 14.12 -2.96 2.88
C ALA A 49 12.82 -2.59 3.61
N PRO A 50 12.82 -1.60 4.52
CA PRO A 50 11.62 -1.24 5.31
C PRO A 50 10.38 -0.91 4.46
N TRP A 51 10.57 -0.59 3.18
CA TRP A 51 9.51 -0.28 2.21
C TRP A 51 9.13 -1.43 1.28
N GLU A 52 9.79 -2.59 1.30
CA GLU A 52 9.45 -3.74 0.43
C GLU A 52 8.00 -4.22 0.64
N GLY A 53 7.48 -4.14 1.88
CA GLY A 53 6.08 -4.41 2.18
C GLY A 53 5.08 -3.40 1.57
N MET A 54 5.56 -2.23 1.14
CA MET A 54 4.73 -1.20 0.49
C MET A 54 4.77 -1.32 -1.04
N VAL A 55 5.88 -1.76 -1.63
CA VAL A 55 6.10 -1.86 -3.08
C VAL A 55 5.45 -3.11 -3.69
N THR A 56 5.31 -4.19 -2.91
CA THR A 56 4.73 -5.48 -3.36
C THR A 56 3.26 -5.38 -3.80
N SER A 57 2.55 -4.28 -3.51
CA SER A 57 1.20 -4.04 -4.04
C SER A 57 1.15 -3.58 -5.51
N LEU A 58 2.30 -3.28 -6.14
CA LEU A 58 2.38 -2.78 -7.51
C LEU A 58 2.94 -3.80 -8.52
N GLU A 59 3.64 -4.85 -8.07
CA GLU A 59 4.37 -5.78 -8.93
C GLU A 59 3.77 -7.19 -8.99
N VAL A 60 2.44 -7.30 -9.14
CA VAL A 60 1.81 -8.55 -9.56
C VAL A 60 2.08 -8.74 -11.06
N GLY A 61 3.32 -9.12 -11.42
CA GLY A 61 3.69 -9.21 -12.84
C GLY A 61 4.94 -10.01 -13.20
N SER A 62 5.85 -10.30 -12.26
CA SER A 62 7.00 -11.16 -12.61
C SER A 62 7.37 -12.06 -11.45
N GLY A 63 7.40 -13.36 -11.75
CA GLY A 63 7.38 -14.41 -10.76
C GLY A 63 8.62 -14.44 -9.88
N ARG A 64 8.38 -14.68 -8.59
CA ARG A 64 8.98 -15.75 -7.79
C ARG A 64 8.20 -15.79 -6.48
N SER A 65 7.33 -16.78 -6.38
CA SER A 65 6.72 -17.17 -5.11
C SER A 65 7.84 -17.64 -4.20
N VAL A 66 8.12 -16.85 -3.16
CA VAL A 66 8.95 -17.28 -2.03
C VAL A 66 8.08 -17.12 -0.79
N SER A 67 7.70 -18.28 -0.25
CA SER A 67 7.00 -18.55 1.00
C SER A 67 6.83 -17.35 1.93
N ARG A 68 5.69 -16.66 1.79
CA ARG A 68 5.27 -15.47 2.56
C ARG A 68 3.80 -15.58 2.97
N GLY A 69 3.36 -16.77 3.37
CA GLY A 69 1.97 -17.00 3.76
C GLY A 69 1.70 -16.54 5.19
N GLU A 70 2.40 -17.10 6.17
CA GLU A 70 1.82 -17.17 7.53
C GLU A 70 1.77 -15.82 8.32
N PHE A 71 2.73 -14.91 8.13
CA PHE A 71 2.82 -13.68 8.93
C PHE A 71 2.06 -12.49 8.31
N GLU A 72 1.93 -12.45 6.98
CA GLU A 72 1.12 -11.45 6.28
C GLU A 72 -0.36 -11.87 6.25
N GLU A 73 -0.65 -13.17 6.18
CA GLU A 73 -2.03 -13.70 6.27
C GLU A 73 -2.66 -13.45 7.65
N GLU A 74 -1.92 -13.60 8.76
CA GLU A 74 -2.45 -13.31 10.11
C GLU A 74 -2.82 -11.82 10.29
N ASP A 75 -2.08 -10.90 9.68
CA ASP A 75 -2.39 -9.46 9.69
C ASP A 75 -3.59 -9.13 8.79
N GLU A 76 -3.69 -9.78 7.62
CA GLU A 76 -4.85 -9.60 6.72
C GLU A 76 -6.16 -10.17 7.30
N GLU A 77 -6.11 -11.31 7.99
CA GLU A 77 -7.28 -11.90 8.64
C GLU A 77 -7.80 -11.00 9.76
N THR A 78 -6.89 -10.49 10.59
CA THR A 78 -7.22 -9.56 11.67
C THR A 78 -7.88 -8.30 11.11
N LEU A 79 -7.31 -7.72 10.05
CA LEU A 79 -7.87 -6.54 9.40
C LEU A 79 -9.24 -6.80 8.75
N LEU A 80 -9.47 -7.99 8.18
CA LEU A 80 -10.76 -8.36 7.61
C LEU A 80 -11.85 -8.41 8.69
N ARG A 81 -11.55 -9.01 9.85
CA ARG A 81 -12.47 -9.06 10.99
C ARG A 81 -12.82 -7.65 11.48
N GLU A 82 -11.82 -6.80 11.67
CA GLU A 82 -12.04 -5.42 12.09
C GLU A 82 -12.84 -4.62 11.05
N ALA A 83 -12.58 -4.83 9.76
CA ALA A 83 -13.31 -4.18 8.67
C ALA A 83 -14.80 -4.54 8.70
N ILE A 84 -15.14 -5.82 8.90
CA ILE A 84 -16.53 -6.29 9.03
C ILE A 84 -17.23 -5.57 10.17
N GLU A 85 -16.60 -5.49 11.35
CA GLU A 85 -17.17 -4.82 12.52
C GLU A 85 -17.33 -3.31 12.35
N ILE A 86 -16.44 -2.67 11.58
CA ILE A 86 -16.59 -1.26 11.21
C ILE A 86 -17.79 -1.09 10.28
N ILE A 87 -17.91 -1.92 9.25
CA ILE A 87 -18.94 -1.79 8.22
C ILE A 87 -20.33 -2.11 8.79
N LYS A 88 -20.46 -3.11 9.66
CA LYS A 88 -21.70 -3.39 10.41
C LYS A 88 -22.19 -2.15 11.16
N ARG A 89 -21.29 -1.45 11.86
CA ARG A 89 -21.61 -0.21 12.59
C ARG A 89 -22.02 0.95 11.69
N HIS A 90 -21.44 1.05 10.49
CA HIS A 90 -21.67 2.20 9.59
C HIS A 90 -22.70 1.89 8.49
N ARG A 91 -23.25 0.67 8.42
CA ARG A 91 -24.21 0.20 7.40
C ARG A 91 -23.73 0.35 5.96
N GLY A 92 -22.41 0.40 5.75
CA GLY A 92 -21.83 0.58 4.42
C GLY A 92 -20.32 0.68 4.46
N ALA A 93 -19.71 0.43 3.31
CA ALA A 93 -18.27 0.34 3.16
C ALA A 93 -17.76 1.34 2.11
N SER A 94 -16.64 1.98 2.40
CA SER A 94 -15.88 2.73 1.39
C SER A 94 -14.40 2.63 1.72
N THR A 95 -13.55 2.73 0.70
CA THR A 95 -12.09 2.74 0.86
C THR A 95 -11.66 3.78 1.89
N SER A 96 -12.18 5.00 1.77
CA SER A 96 -11.87 6.11 2.70
C SER A 96 -12.29 5.84 4.15
N LEU A 97 -13.39 5.10 4.37
CA LEU A 97 -13.85 4.72 5.71
C LEU A 97 -12.85 3.77 6.36
N LEU A 98 -12.44 2.72 5.64
CA LEU A 98 -11.50 1.72 6.15
C LEU A 98 -10.12 2.33 6.38
N GLN A 99 -9.63 3.18 5.49
CA GLN A 99 -8.37 3.90 5.67
C GLN A 99 -8.32 4.66 7.01
N ARG A 100 -9.37 5.43 7.33
CA ARG A 100 -9.42 6.23 8.57
C ARG A 100 -9.59 5.37 9.81
N LYS A 101 -10.40 4.31 9.74
CA LYS A 101 -10.75 3.49 10.91
C LYS A 101 -9.68 2.47 11.26
N LEU A 102 -9.04 1.87 10.25
CA LEU A 102 -7.98 0.86 10.41
C LEU A 102 -6.57 1.46 10.34
N ARG A 103 -6.43 2.75 10.03
CA ARG A 103 -5.14 3.44 9.85
C ARG A 103 -4.22 2.79 8.81
N ILE A 104 -4.82 2.27 7.74
CA ILE A 104 -4.13 1.60 6.64
C ILE A 104 -4.05 2.49 5.39
N GLY A 105 -3.06 2.23 4.53
CA GLY A 105 -2.90 2.90 3.24
C GLY A 105 -4.03 2.57 2.25
N TYR A 106 -4.17 3.41 1.22
CA TYR A 106 -5.20 3.24 0.18
C TYR A 106 -5.16 1.84 -0.49
N PRO A 107 -4.00 1.29 -0.90
CA PRO A 107 -3.96 -0.02 -1.56
C PRO A 107 -4.49 -1.15 -0.68
N LYS A 108 -4.16 -1.15 0.62
CA LYS A 108 -4.64 -2.17 1.58
C LYS A 108 -6.15 -2.03 1.82
N ALA A 109 -6.65 -0.79 1.92
CA ALA A 109 -8.08 -0.54 2.06
C ALA A 109 -8.88 -0.93 0.80
N ALA A 110 -8.34 -0.73 -0.40
CA ALA A 110 -8.96 -1.17 -1.65
C ALA A 110 -9.07 -2.69 -1.70
N ARG A 111 -7.97 -3.42 -1.42
CA ARG A 111 -7.97 -4.89 -1.35
C ARG A 111 -9.00 -5.44 -0.36
N LEU A 112 -9.15 -4.80 0.81
CA LEU A 112 -10.18 -5.18 1.78
C LEU A 112 -11.60 -4.97 1.23
N ILE A 113 -11.87 -3.87 0.51
CA ILE A 113 -13.18 -3.64 -0.12
C ILE A 113 -13.49 -4.72 -1.15
N ASP A 114 -12.53 -5.06 -2.01
CA ASP A 114 -12.71 -6.10 -3.03
C ASP A 114 -12.96 -7.46 -2.38
N ARG A 115 -12.21 -7.78 -1.33
CA ARG A 115 -12.40 -9.03 -0.57
C ARG A 115 -13.76 -9.12 0.10
N LEU A 116 -14.25 -8.02 0.68
CA LEU A 116 -15.59 -7.97 1.30
C LEU A 116 -16.71 -8.15 0.27
N GLU A 117 -16.49 -7.69 -0.96
CA GLU A 117 -17.42 -7.88 -2.09
C GLU A 117 -17.41 -9.34 -2.57
N GLU A 118 -16.23 -9.95 -2.74
CA GLU A 118 -16.08 -11.39 -3.07
C GLU A 118 -16.79 -12.29 -2.05
N LEU A 119 -16.69 -11.94 -0.78
CA LEU A 119 -17.33 -12.67 0.33
C LEU A 119 -18.84 -12.40 0.44
N GLY A 120 -19.40 -11.53 -0.41
CA GLY A 120 -20.83 -11.19 -0.40
C GLY A 120 -21.27 -10.38 0.82
N ILE A 121 -20.34 -9.78 1.55
CA ILE A 121 -20.65 -8.96 2.73
C ILE A 121 -21.17 -7.59 2.29
N ILE A 122 -20.60 -7.04 1.24
CA ILE A 122 -20.98 -5.75 0.66
C ILE A 122 -21.42 -5.91 -0.79
N GLY A 123 -22.30 -5.00 -1.23
CA GLY A 123 -22.80 -4.99 -2.59
C GLY A 123 -21.90 -4.27 -3.60
N PRO A 124 -22.30 -4.29 -4.88
CA PRO A 124 -21.66 -3.51 -5.93
C PRO A 124 -21.71 -2.00 -5.59
N PRO A 125 -20.85 -1.18 -6.20
CA PRO A 125 -20.88 0.26 -5.97
C PRO A 125 -22.21 0.83 -6.48
N GLU A 126 -22.88 1.66 -5.67
CA GLU A 126 -24.06 2.37 -6.12
C GLU A 126 -23.69 3.43 -7.17
N ALA A 127 -24.58 3.63 -8.16
CA ALA A 127 -24.37 4.54 -9.29
C ALA A 127 -24.05 6.01 -8.91
N SER A 128 -24.26 6.41 -7.64
CA SER A 128 -24.09 7.78 -7.16
C SER A 128 -23.03 7.95 -6.06
N GLY A 129 -22.28 6.90 -5.66
CA GLY A 129 -21.47 7.01 -4.45
C GLY A 129 -20.27 6.07 -4.35
N ARG A 130 -19.26 6.52 -3.59
CA ARG A 130 -18.12 5.70 -3.13
C ARG A 130 -18.51 4.68 -2.05
N LEU A 131 -19.79 4.64 -1.66
CA LEU A 131 -20.32 3.81 -0.58
C LEU A 131 -20.96 2.56 -1.16
N ARG A 132 -20.57 1.40 -0.65
CA ARG A 132 -21.12 0.08 -0.98
C ARG A 132 -22.06 -0.36 0.14
N PRO A 133 -23.29 -0.80 -0.16
CA PRO A 133 -24.26 -1.18 0.85
C PRO A 133 -23.86 -2.48 1.55
N LEU A 134 -24.23 -2.62 2.82
CA LEU A 134 -24.07 -3.86 3.58
C LEU A 134 -25.18 -4.86 3.18
N LEU A 135 -24.80 -6.10 2.86
CA LEU A 135 -25.75 -7.15 2.44
C LEU A 135 -26.09 -8.13 3.57
N ILE A 136 -25.28 -8.19 4.62
CA ILE A 136 -25.46 -9.13 5.73
C ILE A 136 -26.40 -8.59 6.83
N PRO A 137 -27.16 -9.46 7.52
CA PRO A 137 -27.99 -9.07 8.67
C PRO A 137 -27.16 -8.80 9.94
N ASP A 138 -27.77 -8.17 10.94
CA ASP A 138 -27.06 -7.73 12.16
C ASP A 138 -26.49 -8.87 13.00
N ASN A 139 -27.18 -10.01 13.00
CA ASN A 139 -26.78 -11.23 13.69
C ASN A 139 -25.89 -12.14 12.84
N TRP A 140 -25.37 -11.63 11.71
CA TRP A 140 -24.49 -12.41 10.85
C TRP A 140 -23.14 -12.64 11.53
N GLU A 141 -22.76 -13.91 11.62
CA GLU A 141 -21.44 -14.32 12.06
C GLU A 141 -20.66 -14.90 10.87
N PRO A 142 -19.36 -14.60 10.79
CA PRO A 142 -18.51 -15.17 9.75
C PRO A 142 -18.44 -16.70 9.88
N PRO A 143 -18.51 -17.43 8.76
CA PRO A 143 -18.35 -18.88 8.74
C PRO A 143 -17.06 -19.32 9.46
N PRO A 144 -17.08 -20.43 10.23
CA PRO A 144 -15.93 -20.88 11.01
C PRO A 144 -14.68 -21.22 10.19
N ASP A 145 -14.85 -21.44 8.89
CA ASP A 145 -13.85 -21.84 7.90
C ASP A 145 -13.15 -20.65 7.22
N TRP A 146 -13.71 -19.44 7.29
CA TRP A 146 -13.06 -18.24 6.71
C TRP A 146 -11.75 -17.85 7.36
N PHE A 147 -11.50 -18.40 8.54
CA PHE A 147 -10.43 -18.06 9.44
C PHE A 147 -9.65 -19.28 9.89
N ARG A 148 -9.83 -20.42 9.19
CA ARG A 148 -9.06 -21.62 9.42
C ARG A 148 -7.98 -21.69 8.34
N ARG A 149 -6.74 -21.83 8.81
CA ARG A 149 -5.55 -22.16 8.00
C ARG A 149 -5.80 -23.39 7.13
#